data_AF-I1D7U7-F1
#
_entry.id   AF-I1D7U7-F1
#
_cell.length_a   1.000
_cell.length_b   1.000
_cell.length_c   1.000
_cell.angle_alpha   90.00
_cell.angle_beta   90.00
_cell.angle_gamma   90.00
#
_symmetry.space_group_name_H-M   'P 1'
#
loop_
_entity.id
_entity.type
_entity.pdbx_description
1 polymer ?
#
loop_
_entity_poly.entity_id
_entity_poly.type
_entity_poly.pdbx_seq_one_letter_code
_entity_poly.pdbx_strand_id
1 'polypeptide(L)'
;MIRVLVVDDDFMVAKVHSGYVDRTPNFTVFGSRRPGTAPLPKGLTEQTAELVKAALTDHPEGLSAMECAHATSLSRPSARRYLEHFVETGRAEVRLRYGNTGRPERQYHWRG
;
A
#
# COMPACT_ATOMS: atom_id res chain seq x y z
N MET A 1 18.86 25.09 -5.18
CA MET A 1 18.04 24.69 -4.03
C MET A 1 17.16 23.51 -4.46
N ILE A 2 17.35 22.35 -3.85
CA ILE A 2 16.65 21.10 -4.16
C ILE A 2 15.57 20.88 -3.10
N ARG A 3 14.33 20.69 -3.55
CA ARG A 3 13.18 20.45 -2.67
C ARG A 3 13.02 18.95 -2.46
N VAL A 4 12.96 18.53 -1.20
CA VAL A 4 12.87 17.12 -0.81
C VAL A 4 11.55 16.84 -0.12
N LEU A 5 10.88 15.76 -0.53
CA LEU A 5 9.76 15.16 0.18
C LEU A 5 10.29 13.96 0.96
N VAL A 6 10.08 13.93 2.27
CA VAL A 6 10.43 12.76 3.09
C VAL A 6 9.24 11.79 3.09
N VAL A 7 9.46 10.57 2.62
CA VAL A 7 8.44 9.50 2.61
C VAL A 7 8.88 8.41 3.57
N ASP A 8 8.14 8.25 4.66
CA ASP A 8 8.48 7.33 5.75
C ASP A 8 7.18 6.82 6.40
N ASP A 9 7.13 5.53 6.73
CA ASP A 9 5.98 4.91 7.41
C ASP A 9 5.91 5.26 8.90
N ASP A 10 7.06 5.57 9.51
CA ASP A 10 7.15 5.98 10.90
C ASP A 10 7.30 7.51 11.03
N PHE A 11 6.45 8.13 11.85
CA PHE A 11 6.45 9.58 12.00
C PHE A 11 7.67 10.13 12.75
N MET A 12 8.25 9.36 13.68
CA MET A 12 9.46 9.73 14.42
C MET A 12 10.67 9.64 13.51
N VAL A 13 10.77 8.57 12.71
CA VAL A 13 11.83 8.40 11.72
C VAL A 13 11.75 9.49 10.63
N ALA A 14 10.54 9.78 10.12
CA ALA A 14 10.30 10.89 9.20
C ALA A 14 10.85 12.23 9.73
N LYS A 15 10.67 12.49 11.03
CA LYS A 15 11.15 13.73 11.68
C LYS A 15 12.68 13.77 11.75
N VAL A 16 13.34 12.66 12.06
CA VAL A 16 14.80 12.56 12.07
C VAL A 16 15.37 12.76 10.66
N HIS A 17 14.81 12.07 9.66
CA HIS A 17 15.21 12.22 8.26
C HIS A 17 15.02 13.66 7.75
N SER A 18 13.88 14.27 8.10
CA SER A 18 13.64 15.68 7.76
C SER A 18 14.70 16.59 8.37
N GLY A 19 15.06 16.37 9.64
CA GLY A 19 16.11 17.14 10.31
C GLY A 19 17.50 16.96 9.70
N TYR A 20 17.81 15.78 9.16
CA TYR A 20 19.08 15.53 8.46
C TYR A 20 19.14 16.25 7.10
N VAL A 21 18.06 16.18 6.33
CA VAL A 21 17.95 16.84 5.03
C VAL A 21 18.02 18.36 5.17
N ASP A 22 17.32 18.93 6.15
CA ASP A 22 17.27 20.39 6.36
C ASP A 22 18.62 20.98 6.80
N ARG A 23 19.50 20.16 7.39
CA ARG A 23 20.88 20.53 7.74
C ARG A 23 21.85 20.45 6.55
N THR A 24 21.45 19.86 5.43
CA THR A 24 22.31 19.70 4.27
C THR A 24 22.23 20.95 3.39
N PRO A 25 23.35 21.68 3.15
CA PRO A 25 23.33 22.87 2.32
C PRO A 25 22.71 22.61 0.95
N ASN A 26 21.90 23.55 0.47
CA ASN A 26 21.15 23.50 -0.79
C ASN A 26 19.95 22.55 -0.84
N PHE A 27 19.61 21.85 0.25
CA PHE A 27 18.37 21.07 0.37
C PHE A 27 17.37 21.76 1.30
N THR A 28 16.08 21.54 1.05
CA THR A 28 15.00 22.02 1.92
C THR A 28 13.86 21.02 1.92
N VAL A 29 13.40 20.65 3.11
CA VAL A 29 12.23 19.78 3.26
C VAL A 29 10.97 20.62 3.07
N PHE A 30 10.09 20.23 2.14
CA PHE A 30 8.82 20.92 1.93
C PHE A 30 7.61 20.14 2.45
N GLY A 31 7.84 18.96 3.01
CA GLY A 31 6.82 18.14 3.65
C GLY A 31 7.34 16.75 3.99
N SER A 32 6.57 16.07 4.85
CA SER A 32 6.69 14.63 5.07
C SER A 32 5.36 13.97 4.73
N ARG A 33 5.42 12.78 4.15
CA ARG A 33 4.26 12.03 3.67
C ARG A 33 4.35 10.61 4.20
N ARG A 34 3.32 10.15 4.92
CA ARG A 34 3.18 8.73 5.18
C ARG A 34 2.78 8.00 3.88
N PRO A 35 3.39 6.84 3.56
CA PRO A 35 2.75 5.84 2.72
C PRO A 35 1.30 5.69 3.20
N GLY A 36 0.32 5.80 2.28
CA GLY A 36 -1.07 5.60 2.66
C GLY A 36 -1.97 6.79 2.37
N THR A 37 -1.45 7.89 1.82
CA THR A 37 -2.25 9.11 1.65
C THR A 37 -2.50 9.45 0.17
N ALA A 38 -2.05 8.61 -0.77
CA ALA A 38 -2.31 8.80 -2.18
C ALA A 38 -3.81 8.70 -2.47
N PRO A 39 -4.37 9.60 -3.29
CA PRO A 39 -5.77 9.48 -3.70
C PRO A 39 -5.97 8.17 -4.48
N LEU A 40 -7.20 7.65 -4.43
CA LEU A 40 -7.57 6.48 -5.22
C LEU A 40 -7.36 6.75 -6.72
N PRO A 41 -6.84 5.77 -7.49
CA PRO A 41 -6.76 5.86 -8.94
C PRO A 41 -8.13 6.13 -9.57
N LYS A 42 -8.13 6.76 -10.75
CA LYS A 42 -9.38 6.99 -11.51
C LYS A 42 -10.13 5.67 -11.71
N GLY A 43 -11.44 5.68 -11.44
CA GLY A 43 -12.30 4.51 -11.57
C GLY A 43 -12.33 3.59 -10.35
N LEU A 44 -11.65 3.95 -9.26
CA LEU A 44 -11.80 3.31 -7.95
C LEU A 44 -12.63 4.21 -7.01
N THR A 45 -13.41 3.61 -6.11
CA THR A 45 -14.26 4.31 -5.15
C THR A 45 -13.87 3.98 -3.71
N GLU A 46 -14.04 4.94 -2.79
CA GLU A 46 -13.71 4.74 -1.38
C GLU A 46 -14.56 3.62 -0.75
N GLN A 47 -15.84 3.57 -1.10
CA GLN A 47 -16.74 2.51 -0.62
C GLN A 47 -16.24 1.11 -0.98
N THR A 48 -15.76 0.91 -2.21
CA THR A 48 -15.21 -0.39 -2.64
C THR A 48 -13.83 -0.64 -2.02
N ALA A 49 -13.02 0.41 -1.82
CA ALA A 49 -11.74 0.30 -1.13
C ALA A 49 -11.93 -0.23 0.30
N GLU A 50 -12.94 0.26 1.01
CA GLU A 50 -13.28 -0.24 2.35
C GLU A 50 -13.74 -1.71 2.33
N LEU A 51 -14.48 -2.16 1.32
CA LEU A 51 -14.81 -3.59 1.17
C LEU A 51 -13.57 -4.46 0.98
N VAL A 52 -12.63 -4.03 0.14
CA VAL A 52 -11.38 -4.77 -0.09
C VAL A 52 -10.50 -4.77 1.16
N LYS A 53 -10.43 -3.66 1.88
CA LYS A 53 -9.74 -3.57 3.18
C LYS A 53 -10.36 -4.50 4.22
N ALA A 54 -11.69 -4.52 4.34
CA ALA A 54 -12.39 -5.42 5.25
C ALA A 54 -12.08 -6.88 4.91
N ALA A 55 -12.16 -7.25 3.63
CA ALA A 55 -11.80 -8.60 3.17
C ALA A 55 -10.35 -8.98 3.54
N LEU A 56 -9.37 -8.09 3.36
CA LEU A 56 -7.98 -8.36 3.76
C LEU A 56 -7.80 -8.42 5.29
N THR A 57 -8.58 -7.66 6.04
CA THR A 57 -8.50 -7.64 7.51
C THR A 57 -9.11 -8.91 8.12
N ASP A 58 -10.18 -9.43 7.52
CA ASP A 58 -10.83 -10.69 7.91
C ASP A 58 -10.00 -11.94 7.56
N HIS A 59 -8.98 -11.79 6.71
CA HIS A 59 -8.10 -12.87 6.24
C HIS A 59 -6.62 -12.55 6.54
N PRO A 60 -6.17 -12.68 7.80
CA PRO A 60 -4.81 -12.34 8.20
C PRO A 60 -3.73 -13.17 7.48
N GLU A 61 -4.06 -14.37 7.03
CA GLU A 61 -3.24 -15.24 6.17
C GLU A 61 -3.05 -14.72 4.75
N GLY A 62 -3.72 -13.63 4.39
CA GLY A 62 -3.61 -12.94 3.12
C GLY A 62 -4.42 -13.57 1.99
N LEU A 63 -4.89 -12.73 1.08
CA LEU A 63 -5.72 -13.12 -0.06
C LEU A 63 -4.99 -12.91 -1.36
N SER A 64 -5.14 -13.82 -2.30
CA SER A 64 -4.82 -13.57 -3.70
C SER A 64 -5.83 -12.60 -4.32
N ALA A 65 -5.49 -12.03 -5.47
CA ALA A 65 -6.42 -11.16 -6.20
C ALA A 65 -7.72 -11.89 -6.62
N MET A 66 -7.68 -13.21 -6.77
CA MET A 66 -8.84 -14.01 -7.10
C MET A 66 -9.69 -14.30 -5.85
N GLU A 67 -9.06 -14.66 -4.75
CA GLU A 67 -9.74 -14.90 -3.47
C GLU A 67 -10.42 -13.60 -2.97
N CYS A 68 -9.73 -12.46 -3.05
CA CYS A 68 -10.30 -11.15 -2.71
C CYS A 68 -11.48 -10.77 -3.63
N ALA A 69 -11.38 -11.04 -4.92
CA ALA A 69 -12.48 -10.80 -5.86
C ALA A 69 -13.73 -11.61 -5.49
N HIS A 70 -13.54 -12.88 -5.12
CA HIS A 70 -14.63 -13.74 -4.65
C HIS A 70 -15.25 -13.22 -3.35
N ALA A 71 -14.42 -12.87 -2.36
CA ALA A 71 -14.89 -12.35 -1.07
C ALA A 71 -15.66 -11.03 -1.18
N THR A 72 -15.31 -10.17 -2.15
CA THR A 72 -15.90 -8.84 -2.33
C THR A 72 -16.95 -8.77 -3.44
N SER A 73 -17.24 -9.89 -4.12
CA SER A 73 -18.09 -9.93 -5.33
C SER A 73 -17.62 -8.97 -6.44
N LEU A 74 -16.31 -8.71 -6.54
CA LEU A 74 -15.69 -7.89 -7.58
C LEU A 74 -15.15 -8.74 -8.72
N SER A 75 -14.88 -8.10 -9.86
CA SER A 75 -14.03 -8.75 -10.87
C SER A 75 -12.59 -8.88 -10.38
N ARG A 76 -11.88 -9.95 -10.77
CA ARG A 76 -10.45 -10.12 -10.45
C ARG A 76 -9.59 -8.91 -10.87
N PRO A 77 -9.76 -8.32 -12.08
CA PRO A 77 -9.04 -7.09 -12.43
C PRO A 77 -9.36 -5.90 -11.53
N SER A 78 -10.60 -5.75 -11.09
CA SER A 78 -10.99 -4.69 -10.15
C SER A 78 -10.33 -4.87 -8.79
N ALA A 79 -10.48 -6.07 -8.18
CA ALA A 79 -9.85 -6.40 -6.91
C ALA A 79 -8.34 -6.18 -6.96
N ARG A 80 -7.68 -6.65 -8.03
CA ARG A 80 -6.24 -6.44 -8.24
C ARG A 80 -5.84 -4.97 -8.18
N ARG A 81 -6.61 -4.06 -8.80
CA ARG A 81 -6.28 -2.61 -8.79
C ARG A 81 -6.34 -2.03 -7.37
N TYR A 82 -7.33 -2.40 -6.56
CA TYR A 82 -7.41 -1.95 -5.17
C TYR A 82 -6.25 -2.51 -4.34
N LEU A 83 -5.96 -3.80 -4.51
CA LEU A 83 -4.85 -4.47 -3.81
C LEU A 83 -3.49 -3.85 -4.18
N GLU A 84 -3.25 -3.59 -5.47
CA GLU A 84 -2.05 -2.89 -5.95
C GLU A 84 -1.96 -1.47 -5.39
N HIS A 85 -3.07 -0.74 -5.35
CA HIS A 85 -3.11 0.58 -4.73
C HIS A 85 -2.75 0.51 -3.24
N PHE A 86 -3.26 -0.46 -2.48
CA PHE A 86 -2.89 -0.61 -1.07
C PHE A 86 -1.43 -0.97 -0.87
N VAL A 87 -0.84 -1.76 -1.77
CA VAL A 87 0.59 -2.06 -1.75
C VAL A 87 1.43 -0.84 -2.09
N GLU A 88 1.08 -0.13 -3.15
CA GLU A 88 1.76 1.10 -3.57
C GLU A 88 1.69 2.18 -2.48
N THR A 89 0.58 2.22 -1.75
CA THR A 89 0.40 3.12 -0.61
C THR A 89 0.89 2.55 0.71
N GLY A 90 1.54 1.37 0.74
CA GLY A 90 2.11 0.79 1.95
C GLY A 90 1.09 0.35 3.02
N ARG A 91 -0.21 0.31 2.69
CA ARG A 91 -1.29 -0.20 3.54
C ARG A 91 -1.46 -1.72 3.47
N ALA A 92 -0.91 -2.34 2.44
CA ALA A 92 -0.85 -3.78 2.29
C ALA A 92 0.57 -4.20 1.86
N GLU A 93 0.92 -5.45 2.10
CA GLU A 93 2.15 -6.06 1.61
C GLU A 93 1.84 -7.28 0.74
N VAL A 94 2.78 -7.65 -0.12
CA VAL A 94 2.68 -8.83 -0.98
C VAL A 94 3.66 -9.88 -0.51
N ARG A 95 3.14 -11.08 -0.25
CA ARG A 95 3.93 -12.30 -0.02
C ARG A 95 3.73 -13.27 -1.18
N LEU A 96 4.71 -14.14 -1.39
CA LEU A 96 4.62 -15.19 -2.39
C LEU A 96 4.21 -16.50 -1.70
N ARG A 97 3.13 -17.10 -2.17
CA ARG A 97 2.71 -18.46 -1.80
C ARG A 97 3.22 -19.42 -2.87
N TYR A 98 4.10 -20.33 -2.46
CA TYR A 98 4.64 -21.38 -3.31
C TYR A 98 3.78 -22.63 -3.18
N GLY A 99 3.16 -23.07 -4.27
CA GLY A 99 2.44 -24.35 -4.33
C GLY A 99 3.34 -25.49 -4.82
N ASN A 100 2.84 -26.73 -4.74
CA ASN A 100 3.59 -27.95 -5.12
C ASN A 100 3.97 -28.03 -6.61
N THR A 101 3.31 -27.30 -7.52
CA THR A 101 3.69 -27.19 -8.94
C THR A 101 3.07 -25.93 -9.55
N GLY A 102 3.89 -24.96 -9.99
CA GLY A 102 3.43 -23.76 -10.70
C GLY A 102 4.20 -22.47 -10.38
N ARG A 103 3.78 -21.35 -11.01
CA ARG A 103 4.29 -20.00 -10.69
C ARG A 103 3.81 -19.61 -9.28
N PRO A 104 4.67 -19.03 -8.42
CA PRO A 104 4.23 -18.54 -7.12
C PRO A 104 3.08 -17.54 -7.25
N GLU A 105 2.09 -17.67 -6.36
CA GLU A 105 0.93 -16.79 -6.30
C GLU A 105 1.21 -15.61 -5.37
N ARG A 106 0.75 -14.41 -5.75
CA ARG A 106 0.82 -13.22 -4.90
C ARG A 106 -0.33 -13.25 -3.90
N GLN A 107 0.00 -13.30 -2.61
CA GLN A 107 -0.93 -13.06 -1.52
C GLN A 107 -0.74 -11.64 -1.00
N TYR A 108 -1.84 -10.94 -0.80
CA TYR A 108 -1.88 -9.59 -0.27
C TYR A 108 -2.31 -9.66 1.18
N HIS A 109 -1.58 -9.00 2.07
CA HIS A 109 -1.86 -8.94 3.50
C HIS A 109 -2.07 -7.49 3.90
N TRP A 110 -3.09 -7.22 4.71
CA TRP A 110 -3.24 -5.89 5.29
C TRP A 110 -2.09 -5.58 6.25
N ARG A 111 -1.52 -4.39 6.16
CA ARG A 111 -0.58 -3.88 7.17
C ARG A 111 -1.40 -3.17 8.24
N GLY A 112 -1.73 -3.93 9.29
CA GLY A 112 -2.36 -3.46 10.53
C GLY A 112 -1.34 -3.37 11.64
#